data_AF-A0A139WZ77-F1
#
_entry.id   AF-A0A139WZ77-F1
#
_cell.length_a   1.000
_cell.length_b   1.000
_cell.length_c   1.000
_cell.angle_alpha   90.00
_cell.angle_beta   90.00
_cell.angle_gamma   90.00
#
_symmetry.space_group_name_H-M   'P 1'
#
loop_
_entity.id
_entity.type
_entity.pdbx_description
1 polymer ?
#
loop_
_entity_poly.entity_id
_entity_poly.type
_entity_poly.pdbx_seq_one_letter_code
_entity_poly.pdbx_strand_id
1 'polypeptide(L)'
;MNLQMNIQQWFPVIKWWVWIAITLSFPVGAGGWGVVQLLQLPELPDCLSEASRTSASTVFYCGKAIADEQDVDKLYQAIELVSSLPATHPQYQMAEQLTEQWSQAILRLGENAFQQGDIDRAVDIVKKIPDSVPTYKLADNRIKLWRSVWSKASVIYEKAVAKLEKDDRDNSYIALTEARKLLKIGNDYWETTKYQELVAQIQDIREKQEERAAEEEKYRQSIAKQEPEKIENWEQEQETQDVAYLTRARNLAKSQKVEEMIDGISEASMVSYGRHYDEAQKLIAVIRQNIEIVDDRSSLEQAKKLASRDDLISVQMAINEASLITKGRPLYKEANEQIAKWNAKVLKLQNSDQ
;
A
#
# COMPACT_ATOMS: atom_id res chain seq x y z
N MET A 1 107.88 38.41 -7.93
CA MET A 1 106.95 39.31 -8.64
C MET A 1 105.74 38.47 -9.06
N ASN A 2 104.54 38.92 -8.70
CA ASN A 2 103.20 38.43 -9.11
C ASN A 2 102.75 37.08 -8.52
N LEU A 3 101.84 37.09 -7.54
CA LEU A 3 100.38 37.30 -7.58
C LEU A 3 99.61 36.06 -8.05
N GLN A 4 98.80 35.57 -7.12
CA GLN A 4 97.82 34.50 -7.28
C GLN A 4 96.75 34.85 -8.32
N MET A 5 96.19 33.82 -8.95
CA MET A 5 94.74 33.77 -9.15
C MET A 5 94.22 32.36 -8.90
N ASN A 6 93.45 32.29 -7.82
CA ASN A 6 92.62 31.20 -7.36
C ASN A 6 91.38 31.11 -8.26
N ILE A 7 91.11 29.93 -8.84
CA ILE A 7 89.80 29.60 -9.38
C ILE A 7 89.32 28.38 -8.58
N GLN A 8 88.51 28.69 -7.58
CA GLN A 8 87.83 27.75 -6.72
C GLN A 8 86.38 27.61 -7.20
N GLN A 9 85.99 26.35 -7.46
CA GLN A 9 84.63 25.78 -7.41
C GLN A 9 83.58 26.24 -8.43
N TRP A 10 82.92 25.26 -9.08
CA TRP A 10 81.44 25.11 -9.10
C TRP A 10 80.98 23.93 -9.99
N PHE A 11 81.37 22.69 -9.67
CA PHE A 11 80.61 21.52 -10.12
C PHE A 11 80.59 20.48 -8.99
N PRO A 12 79.44 20.21 -8.34
CA PRO A 12 79.36 19.10 -7.42
C PRO A 12 79.52 17.80 -8.22
N VAL A 13 80.32 16.90 -7.68
CA VAL A 13 80.55 15.56 -8.24
C VAL A 13 79.25 14.76 -8.04
N ILE A 14 78.32 14.90 -8.98
CA ILE A 14 77.07 14.13 -8.97
C ILE A 14 77.47 12.66 -9.14
N LYS A 15 77.31 11.89 -8.06
CA LYS A 15 77.66 10.47 -8.04
C LYS A 15 76.87 9.73 -9.12
N TRP A 16 77.51 8.77 -9.81
CA TRP A 16 76.97 8.11 -11.02
C TRP A 16 75.57 7.50 -10.86
N TRP A 17 75.18 7.14 -9.64
CA TRP A 17 73.89 6.53 -9.33
C TRP A 17 72.72 7.53 -9.41
N VAL A 18 73.01 8.84 -9.35
CA VAL A 18 72.00 9.89 -9.55
C VAL A 18 71.54 9.93 -11.01
N TRP A 19 72.44 9.69 -11.97
CA TRP A 19 72.07 9.58 -13.39
C TRP A 19 71.22 8.34 -13.64
N ILE A 20 71.54 7.21 -12.99
CA ILE A 20 70.72 5.99 -13.05
C ILE A 20 69.33 6.27 -12.48
N ALA A 21 69.21 6.92 -11.32
CA ALA A 21 67.92 7.25 -10.71
C ALA A 21 67.06 8.19 -11.57
N ILE A 22 67.66 9.17 -12.24
CA ILE A 22 66.95 10.08 -13.15
C ILE A 22 66.47 9.32 -14.40
N THR A 23 67.31 8.47 -15.00
CA THR A 23 66.92 7.66 -16.17
C THR A 23 65.88 6.59 -15.84
N LEU A 24 65.82 6.08 -14.61
CA LEU A 24 64.84 5.09 -14.18
C LEU A 24 63.48 5.71 -13.81
N SER A 25 63.46 7.01 -13.47
CA SER A 25 62.23 7.74 -13.11
C SER A 25 61.50 8.34 -14.33
N PHE A 26 62.23 8.63 -15.41
CA PHE A 26 61.66 9.22 -16.64
C PHE A 26 60.60 8.36 -17.36
N PRO A 27 60.70 7.01 -17.41
CA PRO A 27 59.67 6.15 -18.00
C PRO A 27 58.34 6.17 -17.23
N VAL A 28 58.39 6.41 -15.91
CA VAL A 28 57.20 6.44 -15.04
C VAL A 28 56.41 7.73 -15.27
N GLY A 29 57.09 8.85 -15.51
CA GLY A 29 56.44 10.14 -15.81
C GLY A 29 55.71 10.15 -17.15
N ALA A 30 56.36 9.70 -18.23
CA ALA A 30 55.75 9.70 -19.57
C ALA A 30 54.68 8.60 -19.74
N GLY A 31 54.91 7.41 -19.17
CA GLY A 31 53.94 6.32 -19.19
C GLY A 31 52.69 6.63 -18.37
N GLY A 32 52.86 7.22 -17.18
CA GLY A 32 51.75 7.63 -16.32
C GLY A 32 50.86 8.70 -16.96
N TRP A 33 51.45 9.69 -17.65
CA TRP A 33 50.70 10.75 -18.31
C TRP A 33 49.88 10.24 -19.51
N GLY A 34 50.43 9.31 -20.29
CA GLY A 34 49.69 8.64 -21.37
C GLY A 34 48.52 7.78 -20.86
N VAL A 35 48.70 7.09 -19.72
CA VAL A 35 47.64 6.30 -19.09
C VAL A 35 46.54 7.19 -18.51
N VAL A 36 46.88 8.35 -17.93
CA VAL A 36 45.88 9.33 -17.45
C VAL A 36 45.07 9.91 -18.61
N GLN A 37 45.68 10.16 -19.78
CA GLN A 37 44.93 10.60 -20.96
C GLN A 37 44.01 9.49 -21.52
N LEU A 38 44.44 8.23 -21.46
CA LEU A 38 43.59 7.10 -21.84
C LEU A 38 42.44 6.83 -20.84
N LEU A 39 42.60 7.23 -19.57
CA LEU A 39 41.57 7.11 -18.53
C LEU A 39 40.65 8.34 -18.45
N GLN A 40 41.02 9.46 -19.06
CA GLN A 40 40.10 10.57 -19.33
C GLN A 40 39.18 10.13 -20.46
N LEU A 41 38.09 9.44 -20.09
CA LEU A 41 36.96 9.24 -20.99
C LEU A 41 36.62 10.61 -21.60
N PRO A 42 36.61 10.78 -22.94
CA PRO A 42 36.12 12.01 -23.53
C PRO A 42 34.74 12.30 -22.94
N GLU A 43 34.47 13.56 -22.60
CA GLU A 43 33.14 13.98 -22.15
C GLU A 43 32.12 13.39 -23.12
N LEU A 44 31.10 12.70 -22.58
CA LEU A 44 30.09 12.08 -23.43
C LEU A 44 29.63 13.11 -24.47
N PRO A 45 29.51 12.74 -25.76
CA PRO A 45 28.98 13.65 -26.75
C PRO A 45 27.70 14.27 -26.22
N ASP A 46 27.46 15.56 -26.49
CA ASP A 46 26.18 16.17 -26.18
C ASP A 46 25.10 15.44 -27.00
N CYS A 47 24.51 14.42 -26.39
CA CYS A 47 23.58 13.47 -27.00
C CYS A 47 22.29 14.17 -27.46
N LEU A 48 22.03 15.38 -26.95
CA LEU A 48 20.87 16.20 -27.29
C LEU A 48 21.17 17.24 -28.39
N SER A 49 22.42 17.35 -28.85
CA SER A 49 22.81 18.25 -29.94
C SER A 49 22.31 17.77 -31.31
N GLU A 50 22.14 18.69 -32.27
CA GLU A 50 21.68 18.36 -33.63
C GLU A 50 22.66 17.40 -34.38
N ALA A 51 23.94 17.43 -34.01
CA ALA A 51 24.96 16.54 -34.55
C ALA A 51 24.75 15.06 -34.19
N SER A 52 24.07 14.75 -33.06
CA SER A 52 23.81 13.38 -32.62
C SER A 52 22.75 12.66 -33.47
N ARG A 53 21.98 13.41 -34.29
CA ARG A 53 20.93 12.88 -35.18
C ARG A 53 21.40 12.56 -36.59
N THR A 54 22.68 12.75 -36.88
CA THR A 54 23.26 12.65 -38.23
C THR A 54 23.45 11.21 -38.72
N SER A 55 23.61 10.25 -37.80
CA SER A 55 23.74 8.83 -38.13
C SER A 55 22.86 7.97 -37.24
N ALA A 56 22.27 6.91 -37.81
CA ALA A 56 21.43 6.00 -37.04
C ALA A 56 22.18 5.34 -35.88
N SER A 57 23.46 5.00 -36.07
CA SER A 57 24.31 4.47 -35.00
C SER A 57 24.46 5.44 -33.83
N THR A 58 24.57 6.74 -34.10
CA THR A 58 24.67 7.77 -33.05
C THR A 58 23.34 7.93 -32.35
N VAL A 59 22.22 7.97 -33.08
CA VAL A 59 20.87 7.99 -32.52
C VAL A 59 20.64 6.83 -31.53
N PHE A 60 21.02 5.61 -31.91
CA PHE A 60 20.88 4.45 -31.03
C PHE A 60 21.81 4.48 -29.83
N TYR A 61 23.08 4.90 -30.02
CA TYR A 61 24.03 5.04 -28.91
C TYR A 61 23.56 6.08 -27.90
N CYS A 62 23.20 7.26 -28.37
CA CYS A 62 22.71 8.37 -27.55
C CYS A 62 21.38 8.01 -26.87
N GLY A 63 20.44 7.37 -27.58
CA GLY A 63 19.18 6.91 -26.99
C GLY A 63 19.41 5.95 -25.82
N LYS A 64 20.31 4.97 -25.99
CA LYS A 64 20.69 4.05 -24.90
C LYS A 64 21.45 4.72 -23.77
N ALA A 65 22.27 5.73 -24.07
CA ALA A 65 23.03 6.47 -23.07
C ALA A 65 22.16 7.42 -22.23
N ILE A 66 21.12 8.00 -22.83
CA ILE A 66 20.14 8.85 -22.15
C ILE A 66 19.18 7.99 -21.32
N ALA A 67 18.69 6.88 -21.88
CA ALA A 67 17.67 6.05 -21.25
C ALA A 67 18.07 5.58 -19.84
N ASP A 68 17.20 5.87 -18.88
CA ASP A 68 17.34 5.51 -17.48
C ASP A 68 16.02 4.92 -17.02
N GLU A 69 16.01 3.64 -16.61
CA GLU A 69 14.77 2.93 -16.30
C GLU A 69 13.96 3.53 -15.14
N GLN A 70 14.57 4.42 -14.34
CA GLN A 70 13.93 5.07 -13.20
C GLN A 70 13.50 6.53 -13.47
N ASP A 71 13.87 7.10 -14.62
CA ASP A 71 13.62 8.50 -14.95
C ASP A 71 12.72 8.61 -16.19
N VAL A 72 11.48 9.02 -15.96
CA VAL A 72 10.45 9.14 -17.00
C VAL A 72 10.86 10.14 -18.09
N ASP A 73 11.52 11.24 -17.72
CA ASP A 73 11.90 12.28 -18.67
C ASP A 73 13.04 11.81 -19.57
N LYS A 74 14.00 11.07 -19.01
CA LYS A 74 15.08 10.45 -19.80
C LYS A 74 14.56 9.34 -20.72
N LEU A 75 13.63 8.50 -20.26
CA LEU A 75 12.99 7.49 -21.12
C LEU A 75 12.21 8.14 -22.26
N TYR A 76 11.48 9.22 -21.97
CA TYR A 76 10.77 9.99 -22.98
C TYR A 76 11.73 10.58 -24.02
N GLN A 77 12.80 11.24 -23.58
CA GLN A 77 13.83 11.81 -24.48
C GLN A 77 14.48 10.72 -25.36
N ALA A 78 14.76 9.55 -24.79
CA ALA A 78 15.32 8.42 -25.54
C ALA A 78 14.34 7.91 -26.61
N ILE A 79 13.05 7.77 -26.26
CA ILE A 79 11.99 7.39 -27.21
C ILE A 79 11.88 8.41 -28.33
N GLU A 80 11.80 9.70 -28.00
CA GLU A 80 11.70 10.78 -28.99
C GLU A 80 12.88 10.75 -29.97
N LEU A 81 14.10 10.57 -29.44
CA LEU A 81 15.32 10.51 -30.23
C LEU A 81 15.32 9.33 -31.22
N VAL A 82 14.97 8.13 -30.76
CA VAL A 82 14.99 6.91 -31.59
C VAL A 82 13.80 6.83 -32.55
N SER A 83 12.63 7.34 -32.16
CA SER A 83 11.42 7.41 -33.00
C SER A 83 11.53 8.39 -34.17
N SER A 84 12.53 9.27 -34.16
CA SER A 84 12.82 10.17 -35.28
C SER A 84 13.33 9.46 -36.56
N LEU A 85 13.71 8.18 -36.46
CA LEU A 85 14.22 7.40 -37.59
C LEU A 85 13.10 7.05 -38.60
N PRO A 86 13.27 7.31 -39.91
CA PRO A 86 12.26 6.98 -40.91
C PRO A 86 11.99 5.47 -41.02
N ALA A 87 10.73 5.10 -41.31
CA ALA A 87 10.31 3.71 -41.49
C ALA A 87 11.05 2.94 -42.61
N THR A 88 11.65 3.65 -43.56
CA THR A 88 12.44 3.07 -44.65
C THR A 88 13.88 2.70 -44.24
N HIS A 89 14.29 3.05 -43.02
CA HIS A 89 15.65 2.84 -42.55
C HIS A 89 15.94 1.35 -42.24
N PRO A 90 17.12 0.79 -42.61
CA PRO A 90 17.43 -0.63 -42.38
C PRO A 90 17.34 -1.10 -40.92
N GLN A 91 17.51 -0.19 -39.97
CA GLN A 91 17.51 -0.48 -38.53
C GLN A 91 16.20 -0.04 -37.84
N TYR A 92 15.15 0.28 -38.60
CA TYR A 92 13.87 0.74 -38.03
C TYR A 92 13.26 -0.26 -37.04
N GLN A 93 13.37 -1.57 -37.30
CA GLN A 93 12.91 -2.60 -36.36
C GLN A 93 13.61 -2.50 -34.98
N MET A 94 14.89 -2.13 -34.95
CA MET A 94 15.62 -1.94 -33.69
C MET A 94 15.12 -0.69 -32.94
N ALA A 95 14.73 0.36 -33.68
CA ALA A 95 14.11 1.55 -33.10
C ALA A 95 12.76 1.25 -32.45
N GLU A 96 11.93 0.46 -33.11
CA GLU A 96 10.64 0.02 -32.55
C GLU A 96 10.83 -0.83 -31.28
N GLN A 97 11.81 -1.75 -31.26
CA GLN A 97 12.10 -2.57 -30.08
C GLN A 97 12.52 -1.74 -28.87
N LEU A 98 13.42 -0.77 -29.05
CA LEU A 98 13.86 0.12 -27.97
C LEU A 98 12.72 1.04 -27.49
N THR A 99 11.94 1.56 -28.43
CA THR A 99 10.76 2.38 -28.15
C THR A 99 9.74 1.63 -27.31
N GLU A 100 9.44 0.37 -27.67
CA GLU A 100 8.54 -0.49 -26.91
C GLU A 100 9.11 -0.77 -25.51
N GLN A 101 10.40 -1.12 -25.39
CA GLN A 101 11.04 -1.39 -24.10
C GLN A 101 10.97 -0.18 -23.15
N TRP A 102 11.30 1.01 -23.62
CA TRP A 102 11.27 2.22 -22.80
C TRP A 102 9.84 2.66 -22.50
N SER A 103 8.91 2.50 -23.44
CA SER A 103 7.48 2.77 -23.20
C SER A 103 6.92 1.85 -22.12
N GLN A 104 7.31 0.57 -22.12
CA GLN A 104 6.97 -0.37 -21.05
C GLN A 104 7.61 0.04 -19.70
N ALA A 105 8.83 0.55 -19.71
CA ALA A 105 9.45 1.07 -18.49
C ALA A 105 8.65 2.26 -17.90
N ILE A 106 8.21 3.20 -18.73
CA ILE A 106 7.32 4.31 -18.32
C ILE A 106 6.00 3.76 -17.75
N LEU A 107 5.40 2.74 -18.39
CA LEU A 107 4.19 2.10 -17.87
C LEU A 107 4.41 1.47 -16.48
N ARG A 108 5.56 0.82 -16.23
CA ARG A 108 5.88 0.27 -14.91
C ARG A 108 6.02 1.36 -13.85
N LEU A 109 6.65 2.49 -14.19
CA LEU A 109 6.77 3.63 -13.27
C LEU A 109 5.39 4.23 -12.94
N GLY A 110 4.50 4.33 -13.93
CA GLY A 110 3.12 4.73 -13.74
C GLY A 110 2.34 3.75 -12.87
N GLU A 111 2.49 2.44 -13.11
CA GLU A 111 1.85 1.40 -12.28
C GLU A 111 2.34 1.48 -10.84
N ASN A 112 3.64 1.67 -10.59
CA ASN A 112 4.17 1.85 -9.24
C ASN A 112 3.55 3.07 -8.55
N ALA A 113 3.43 4.21 -9.23
CA ALA A 113 2.78 5.41 -8.68
C ALA A 113 1.30 5.14 -8.35
N PHE A 114 0.60 4.42 -9.22
CA PHE A 114 -0.79 4.01 -8.98
C PHE A 114 -0.90 3.13 -7.74
N GLN A 115 -0.07 2.09 -7.62
CA GLN A 115 -0.05 1.19 -6.47
C GLN A 115 0.30 1.91 -5.16
N GLN A 116 1.10 2.97 -5.22
CA GLN A 116 1.43 3.84 -4.07
C GLN A 116 0.31 4.80 -3.65
N GLY A 117 -0.78 4.88 -4.42
CA GLY A 117 -1.91 5.77 -4.11
C GLY A 117 -1.84 7.14 -4.77
N ASP A 118 -0.93 7.34 -5.73
CA ASP A 118 -0.79 8.60 -6.47
C ASP A 118 -1.28 8.42 -7.92
N ILE A 119 -2.61 8.41 -8.08
CA ILE A 119 -3.24 8.23 -9.39
C ILE A 119 -2.93 9.39 -10.34
N ASP A 120 -2.83 10.61 -9.84
CA ASP A 120 -2.55 11.78 -10.67
C ASP A 120 -1.16 11.67 -11.28
N ARG A 121 -0.15 11.36 -10.45
CA ARG A 121 1.20 11.09 -10.94
C ARG A 121 1.24 9.89 -11.87
N ALA A 122 0.53 8.80 -11.57
CA ALA A 122 0.48 7.63 -12.45
C ALA A 122 0.00 7.99 -13.86
N VAL A 123 -1.08 8.78 -13.93
CA VAL A 123 -1.64 9.26 -15.20
C VAL A 123 -0.66 10.19 -15.91
N ASP A 124 -0.02 11.10 -15.19
CA ASP A 124 0.93 12.06 -15.78
C ASP A 124 2.19 11.37 -16.32
N ILE A 125 2.71 10.35 -15.64
CA ILE A 125 3.83 9.52 -16.13
C ILE A 125 3.46 8.87 -17.45
N VAL A 126 2.29 8.20 -17.51
CA VAL A 126 1.88 7.42 -18.68
C VAL A 126 1.49 8.30 -19.86
N LYS A 127 0.95 9.50 -19.62
CA LYS A 127 0.62 10.46 -20.69
C LYS A 127 1.85 11.00 -21.44
N LYS A 128 3.05 10.88 -20.87
CA LYS A 128 4.29 11.26 -21.57
C LYS A 128 4.62 10.31 -22.73
N ILE A 129 4.04 9.11 -22.77
CA ILE A 129 4.23 8.18 -23.89
C ILE A 129 3.65 8.82 -25.17
N PRO A 130 4.44 9.02 -26.24
CA PRO A 130 3.95 9.62 -27.47
C PRO A 130 2.81 8.82 -28.11
N ASP A 131 1.87 9.49 -28.78
CA ASP A 131 0.77 8.83 -29.51
C ASP A 131 1.22 8.11 -30.79
N SER A 132 2.41 8.44 -31.28
CA SER A 132 3.07 7.85 -32.45
C SER A 132 3.53 6.41 -32.20
N VAL A 133 3.67 5.97 -30.94
CA VAL A 133 4.17 4.63 -30.60
C VAL A 133 3.02 3.64 -30.38
N PRO A 134 3.14 2.37 -30.82
CA PRO A 134 2.09 1.36 -30.65
C PRO A 134 1.63 1.19 -29.19
N THR A 135 2.53 1.37 -28.23
CA THR A 135 2.27 1.25 -26.78
C THR A 135 1.28 2.29 -26.25
N TYR A 136 1.01 3.38 -26.97
CA TYR A 136 0.07 4.42 -26.55
C TYR A 136 -1.36 3.88 -26.28
N LYS A 137 -1.81 2.90 -27.09
CA LYS A 137 -3.13 2.26 -26.85
C LYS A 137 -3.17 1.51 -25.53
N LEU A 138 -2.05 0.88 -25.14
CA LEU A 138 -1.94 0.19 -23.86
C LEU A 138 -1.94 1.19 -22.70
N ALA A 139 -1.25 2.32 -22.85
CA ALA A 139 -1.24 3.44 -21.92
C ALA A 139 -2.64 4.01 -21.64
N ASP A 140 -3.43 4.30 -22.68
CA ASP A 140 -4.80 4.81 -22.53
C ASP A 140 -5.72 3.80 -21.83
N ASN A 141 -5.65 2.52 -22.21
CA ASN A 141 -6.40 1.46 -21.55
C ASN A 141 -6.05 1.32 -20.07
N ARG A 142 -4.76 1.47 -19.74
CA ARG A 142 -4.27 1.42 -18.36
C ARG A 142 -4.81 2.57 -17.52
N ILE A 143 -4.79 3.81 -18.04
CA ILE A 143 -5.38 4.98 -17.39
C ILE A 143 -6.87 4.79 -17.12
N LYS A 144 -7.63 4.25 -18.09
CA LYS A 144 -9.06 3.94 -17.91
C LYS A 144 -9.30 2.93 -16.80
N LEU A 145 -8.48 1.88 -16.74
CA LEU A 145 -8.55 0.86 -15.69
C LEU A 145 -8.28 1.47 -14.31
N TRP A 146 -7.18 2.22 -14.16
CA TRP A 146 -6.82 2.86 -12.89
C TRP A 146 -7.92 3.79 -12.36
N ARG A 147 -8.48 4.63 -13.24
CA ARG A 147 -9.61 5.51 -12.86
C ARG A 147 -10.84 4.73 -12.41
N SER A 148 -11.15 3.61 -13.08
CA SER A 148 -12.25 2.73 -12.71
C SER A 148 -12.02 2.09 -11.33
N VAL A 149 -10.82 1.57 -11.09
CA VAL A 149 -10.42 0.98 -9.80
C VAL A 149 -10.51 2.04 -8.69
N TRP A 150 -9.95 3.22 -8.92
CA TRP A 150 -9.94 4.33 -7.95
C TRP A 150 -11.35 4.82 -7.60
N SER A 151 -12.21 4.98 -8.61
CA SER A 151 -13.61 5.36 -8.40
C SER A 151 -14.38 4.30 -7.61
N LYS A 152 -14.16 3.01 -7.86
CA LYS A 152 -14.80 1.94 -7.09
C LYS A 152 -14.29 1.90 -5.64
N ALA A 153 -12.98 2.05 -5.44
CA ALA A 153 -12.36 2.03 -4.12
C ALA A 153 -12.86 3.18 -3.25
N SER A 154 -12.89 4.41 -3.79
CA SER A 154 -13.41 5.59 -3.10
C SER A 154 -14.87 5.42 -2.68
N VAL A 155 -15.74 4.91 -3.56
CA VAL A 155 -17.15 4.65 -3.20
C VAL A 155 -17.27 3.61 -2.09
N ILE A 156 -16.43 2.56 -2.08
CA ILE A 156 -16.43 1.58 -0.98
C ILE A 156 -16.00 2.24 0.33
N TYR A 157 -14.93 3.03 0.29
CA TYR A 157 -14.39 3.73 1.46
C TYR A 157 -15.41 4.71 2.04
N GLU A 158 -16.03 5.56 1.20
CA GLU A 158 -17.06 6.51 1.61
C GLU A 158 -18.28 5.80 2.24
N LYS A 159 -18.70 4.66 1.67
CA LYS A 159 -19.77 3.86 2.26
C LYS A 159 -19.43 3.32 3.64
N ALA A 160 -18.19 2.87 3.83
CA ALA A 160 -17.73 2.39 5.14
C ALA A 160 -17.71 3.53 6.16
N VAL A 161 -17.16 4.69 5.81
CA VAL A 161 -17.11 5.88 6.68
C VAL A 161 -18.52 6.38 7.02
N ALA A 162 -19.42 6.48 6.05
CA ALA A 162 -20.81 6.93 6.28
C ALA A 162 -21.59 6.02 7.25
N LYS A 163 -21.18 4.76 7.42
CA LYS A 163 -21.75 3.88 8.45
C LYS A 163 -21.23 4.23 9.85
N LEU A 164 -19.98 4.66 9.97
CA LEU A 164 -19.34 5.03 11.23
C LEU A 164 -19.78 6.40 11.76
N GLU A 165 -20.23 7.31 10.89
CA GLU A 165 -20.75 8.63 11.30
C GLU A 165 -22.04 8.56 12.12
N LYS A 166 -22.80 7.47 11.99
CA LYS A 166 -24.00 7.25 12.78
C LYS A 166 -23.60 6.66 14.14
N ASP A 167 -23.94 7.35 15.23
CA ASP A 167 -23.71 6.87 16.61
C ASP A 167 -24.66 5.69 16.95
N ASP A 168 -24.40 4.56 16.30
CA ASP A 168 -25.09 3.29 16.52
C ASP A 168 -24.04 2.21 16.69
N ARG A 169 -24.17 1.45 17.78
CA ARG A 169 -23.26 0.39 18.16
C ARG A 169 -23.10 -0.67 17.09
N ASP A 170 -24.18 -0.97 16.38
CA ASP A 170 -24.22 -2.13 15.52
C ASP A 170 -23.75 -1.79 14.08
N ASN A 171 -23.58 -0.51 13.74
CA ASN A 171 -23.08 -0.07 12.42
C ASN A 171 -21.60 -0.38 12.16
N SER A 172 -20.79 -0.53 13.22
CA SER A 172 -19.36 -0.89 13.12
C SER A 172 -19.12 -2.18 12.33
N TYR A 173 -20.03 -3.16 12.45
CA TYR A 173 -19.95 -4.43 11.73
C TYR A 173 -20.22 -4.29 10.23
N ILE A 174 -21.18 -3.43 9.87
CA ILE A 174 -21.50 -3.14 8.47
C ILE A 174 -20.34 -2.38 7.83
N ALA A 175 -19.79 -1.38 8.53
CA ALA A 175 -18.64 -0.62 8.07
C ALA A 175 -17.44 -1.52 7.77
N LEU A 176 -17.15 -2.48 8.65
CA LEU A 176 -16.07 -3.45 8.47
C LEU A 176 -16.31 -4.37 7.26
N THR A 177 -17.55 -4.81 7.08
CA THR A 177 -17.94 -5.64 5.92
C THR A 177 -17.76 -4.89 4.60
N GLU A 178 -18.12 -3.61 4.55
CA GLU A 178 -17.86 -2.75 3.39
C GLU A 178 -16.35 -2.55 3.19
N ALA A 179 -15.60 -2.23 4.25
CA ALA A 179 -14.15 -2.01 4.19
C ALA A 179 -13.40 -3.22 3.60
N ARG A 180 -13.78 -4.45 3.97
CA ARG A 180 -13.18 -5.69 3.43
C ARG A 180 -13.30 -5.84 1.92
N LYS A 181 -14.21 -5.13 1.26
CA LYS A 181 -14.31 -5.11 -0.21
C LYS A 181 -13.10 -4.44 -0.85
N LEU A 182 -12.40 -3.55 -0.12
CA LEU A 182 -11.16 -2.93 -0.59
C LEU A 182 -10.07 -3.96 -0.85
N LEU A 183 -10.00 -5.05 -0.07
CA LEU A 183 -9.00 -6.14 -0.16
C LEU A 183 -8.97 -6.92 -1.48
N LYS A 184 -9.83 -6.56 -2.44
CA LYS A 184 -9.95 -7.21 -3.76
C LYS A 184 -10.00 -6.18 -4.89
N ILE A 185 -9.66 -4.92 -4.62
CA ILE A 185 -9.86 -3.83 -5.58
C ILE A 185 -8.74 -3.75 -6.63
N GLY A 186 -7.57 -4.36 -6.35
CA GLY A 186 -6.42 -4.40 -7.25
C GLY A 186 -5.51 -3.18 -7.15
N ASN A 187 -5.44 -2.57 -5.97
CA ASN A 187 -4.55 -1.45 -5.68
C ASN A 187 -3.97 -1.54 -4.27
N ASP A 188 -2.64 -1.59 -4.14
CA ASP A 188 -1.94 -1.83 -2.89
C ASP A 188 -2.24 -0.77 -1.84
N TYR A 189 -2.28 0.51 -2.22
CA TYR A 189 -2.64 1.59 -1.30
C TYR A 189 -4.04 1.41 -0.69
N TRP A 190 -5.04 1.05 -1.51
CA TRP A 190 -6.39 0.78 -1.02
C TRP A 190 -6.49 -0.52 -0.21
N GLU A 191 -5.82 -1.59 -0.66
CA GLU A 191 -5.82 -2.90 -0.02
C GLU A 191 -5.08 -2.91 1.32
N THR A 192 -4.07 -2.05 1.49
CA THR A 192 -3.22 -2.00 2.68
C THR A 192 -3.53 -0.78 3.52
N THR A 193 -3.10 0.40 3.07
CA THR A 193 -3.05 1.63 3.86
C THR A 193 -4.44 2.10 4.24
N LYS A 194 -5.32 2.28 3.25
CA LYS A 194 -6.69 2.78 3.50
C LYS A 194 -7.56 1.77 4.23
N TYR A 195 -7.37 0.49 3.94
CA TYR A 195 -8.05 -0.58 4.66
C TYR A 195 -7.67 -0.58 6.16
N GLN A 196 -6.37 -0.55 6.46
CA GLN A 196 -5.87 -0.55 7.84
C GLN A 196 -6.30 0.71 8.60
N GLU A 197 -6.35 1.87 7.94
CA GLU A 197 -6.86 3.10 8.52
C GLU A 197 -8.33 2.94 8.99
N LEU A 198 -9.20 2.36 8.14
CA LEU A 198 -10.59 2.09 8.51
C LEU A 198 -10.69 1.07 9.65
N VAL A 199 -9.92 -0.01 9.58
CA VAL A 199 -9.88 -1.05 10.62
C VAL A 199 -9.50 -0.46 11.97
N ALA A 200 -8.50 0.42 12.02
CA ALA A 200 -8.09 1.10 13.25
C ALA A 200 -9.20 2.00 13.82
N GLN A 201 -9.90 2.75 12.96
CA GLN A 201 -11.04 3.57 13.39
C GLN A 201 -12.20 2.70 13.92
N ILE A 202 -12.52 1.62 13.24
CA ILE A 202 -13.57 0.68 13.66
C ILE A 202 -13.23 0.06 15.02
N GLN A 203 -11.96 -0.30 15.24
CA GLN A 203 -11.52 -0.87 16.49
C GLN A 203 -11.67 0.10 17.66
N ASP A 204 -11.24 1.35 17.49
CA ASP A 204 -11.40 2.41 18.51
C ASP A 204 -12.89 2.65 18.86
N ILE A 205 -13.76 2.67 17.84
CA ILE A 205 -15.21 2.80 18.05
C ILE A 205 -15.77 1.61 18.85
N ARG A 206 -15.38 0.38 18.47
CA ARG A 206 -15.86 -0.84 19.13
C ARG A 206 -15.41 -0.92 20.59
N GLU A 207 -14.16 -0.59 20.88
CA GLU A 207 -13.62 -0.57 22.25
C GLU A 207 -14.40 0.41 23.13
N LYS A 208 -14.62 1.65 22.66
CA LYS A 208 -15.44 2.65 23.36
C LYS A 208 -16.89 2.19 23.57
N GLN A 209 -17.46 1.45 22.62
CA GLN A 209 -18.81 0.91 22.75
C GLN A 209 -18.89 -0.24 23.77
N GLU A 210 -17.87 -1.09 23.83
CA GLU A 210 -17.76 -2.16 24.83
C GLU A 210 -17.63 -1.59 26.25
N GLU A 211 -16.79 -0.55 26.43
CA GLU A 211 -16.65 0.16 27.71
C GLU A 211 -17.96 0.80 28.17
N ARG A 212 -18.62 1.59 27.30
CA ARG A 212 -19.93 2.20 27.58
C ARG A 212 -20.97 1.16 27.98
N ALA A 213 -21.04 0.05 27.27
CA ALA A 213 -21.99 -1.02 27.56
C ALA A 213 -21.72 -1.70 28.92
N ALA A 214 -20.45 -1.88 29.29
CA ALA A 214 -20.09 -2.45 30.58
C ALA A 214 -20.43 -1.51 31.76
N GLU A 215 -20.29 -0.20 31.56
CA GLU A 215 -20.70 0.82 32.55
C GLU A 215 -22.21 0.88 32.72
N GLU A 216 -22.96 0.94 31.62
CA GLU A 216 -24.42 0.90 31.64
C GLU A 216 -24.96 -0.34 32.37
N GLU A 217 -24.35 -1.50 32.13
CA GLU A 217 -24.75 -2.74 32.77
C GLU A 217 -24.49 -2.72 34.28
N LYS A 218 -23.34 -2.22 34.72
CA LYS A 218 -23.06 -2.02 36.15
C LYS A 218 -24.07 -1.06 36.79
N TYR A 219 -24.40 0.03 36.10
CA TYR A 219 -25.41 0.99 36.57
C TYR A 219 -26.80 0.35 36.68
N ARG A 220 -27.25 -0.37 35.64
CA ARG A 220 -28.52 -1.12 35.66
C ARG A 220 -28.58 -2.12 36.82
N GLN A 221 -27.52 -2.89 37.04
CA GLN A 221 -27.43 -3.83 38.16
C GLN A 221 -27.47 -3.15 39.54
N SER A 222 -27.03 -1.89 39.64
CA SER A 222 -27.12 -1.11 40.87
C SER A 222 -28.54 -0.62 41.16
N ILE A 223 -29.26 -0.15 40.14
CA ILE A 223 -30.66 0.31 40.25
C ILE A 223 -31.61 -0.86 40.53
N ALA A 224 -31.45 -1.99 39.83
CA ALA A 224 -32.27 -3.19 40.02
C ALA A 224 -32.18 -3.77 41.46
N LYS A 225 -31.11 -3.46 42.20
CA LYS A 225 -30.95 -3.85 43.62
C LYS A 225 -31.61 -2.88 44.60
N GLN A 226 -31.95 -1.65 44.17
CA GLN A 226 -32.39 -0.57 45.04
C GLN A 226 -33.92 -0.34 45.01
N GLU A 227 -34.61 -0.56 43.89
CA GLU A 227 -36.05 -0.27 43.77
C GLU A 227 -36.81 -1.36 42.97
N PRO A 228 -37.33 -2.42 43.63
CA PRO A 228 -38.02 -3.54 42.96
C PRO A 228 -39.53 -3.33 42.69
N GLU A 229 -40.17 -2.29 43.23
CA GLU A 229 -41.63 -2.08 43.13
C GLU A 229 -41.99 -0.75 42.46
N LYS A 230 -42.07 -0.71 41.13
CA LYS A 230 -42.89 0.28 40.42
C LYS A 230 -43.14 -0.03 38.93
N ILE A 231 -43.72 -1.19 38.62
CA ILE A 231 -44.18 -1.48 37.25
C ILE A 231 -45.47 -2.31 37.34
N GLU A 232 -46.59 -1.70 37.75
CA GLU A 232 -47.88 -2.41 37.77
C GLU A 232 -49.03 -1.45 37.49
N ASN A 233 -48.98 -0.82 36.32
CA ASN A 233 -50.15 -0.36 35.60
C ASN A 233 -49.70 0.06 34.20
N TRP A 234 -50.52 -0.22 33.18
CA TRP A 234 -50.37 0.03 31.72
C TRP A 234 -49.98 -1.25 30.93
N GLU A 235 -50.85 -2.26 30.89
CA GLU A 235 -50.40 -3.61 30.46
C GLU A 235 -51.21 -4.36 29.40
N GLN A 236 -52.41 -3.95 28.98
CA GLN A 236 -53.20 -4.81 28.06
C GLN A 236 -53.12 -4.49 26.56
N GLU A 237 -52.82 -3.26 26.16
CA GLU A 237 -52.80 -2.88 24.72
C GLU A 237 -51.39 -2.93 24.09
N GLN A 238 -50.33 -2.78 24.89
CA GLN A 238 -48.94 -2.91 24.41
C GLN A 238 -48.48 -4.36 24.21
N GLU A 239 -49.05 -5.32 24.96
CA GLU A 239 -48.60 -6.72 24.94
C GLU A 239 -48.64 -7.34 23.53
N THR A 240 -49.71 -7.06 22.76
CA THR A 240 -49.84 -7.62 21.40
C THR A 240 -48.79 -7.03 20.43
N GLN A 241 -48.46 -5.75 20.59
CA GLN A 241 -47.43 -5.10 19.77
C GLN A 241 -46.03 -5.56 20.15
N ASP A 242 -45.73 -5.65 21.46
CA ASP A 242 -44.44 -6.12 21.97
C ASP A 242 -44.15 -7.55 21.52
N VAL A 243 -45.15 -8.44 21.61
CA VAL A 243 -45.02 -9.82 21.12
C VAL A 243 -44.78 -9.84 19.60
N ALA A 244 -45.41 -8.94 18.84
CA ALA A 244 -45.18 -8.85 17.39
C ALA A 244 -43.75 -8.36 17.07
N TYR A 245 -43.25 -7.34 17.77
CA TYR A 245 -41.87 -6.85 17.69
C TYR A 245 -40.87 -7.98 17.98
N LEU A 246 -41.04 -8.66 19.12
CA LEU A 246 -40.18 -9.78 19.50
C LEU A 246 -40.25 -10.96 18.52
N THR A 247 -41.41 -11.22 17.93
CA THR A 247 -41.55 -12.29 16.94
C THR A 247 -40.78 -11.97 15.66
N ARG A 248 -40.88 -10.73 15.16
CA ARG A 248 -40.08 -10.27 14.01
C ARG A 248 -38.59 -10.30 14.33
N ALA A 249 -38.21 -9.78 15.50
CA ALA A 249 -36.83 -9.80 15.97
C ALA A 249 -36.25 -11.22 16.03
N ARG A 250 -36.98 -12.20 16.57
CA ARG A 250 -36.54 -13.61 16.61
C ARG A 250 -36.44 -14.25 15.23
N ASN A 251 -37.27 -13.85 14.27
CA ASN A 251 -37.18 -14.36 12.90
C ASN A 251 -35.96 -13.79 12.18
N LEU A 252 -35.71 -12.49 12.33
CA LEU A 252 -34.52 -11.81 11.82
C LEU A 252 -33.23 -12.34 12.45
N ALA A 253 -33.24 -12.61 13.75
CA ALA A 253 -32.13 -13.20 14.51
C ALA A 253 -31.66 -14.57 14.01
N LYS A 254 -32.51 -15.32 13.30
CA LYS A 254 -32.16 -16.63 12.73
C LYS A 254 -31.37 -16.51 11.42
N SER A 255 -31.35 -15.32 10.82
CA SER A 255 -30.55 -15.07 9.62
C SER A 255 -29.06 -15.25 9.91
N GLN A 256 -28.26 -15.50 8.89
CA GLN A 256 -26.80 -15.42 8.98
C GLN A 256 -26.25 -14.08 8.48
N LYS A 257 -27.13 -13.18 8.01
CA LYS A 257 -26.76 -11.86 7.53
C LYS A 257 -26.75 -10.87 8.69
N VAL A 258 -25.64 -10.13 8.82
CA VAL A 258 -25.45 -9.15 9.89
C VAL A 258 -26.51 -8.05 9.80
N GLU A 259 -26.88 -7.60 8.61
CA GLU A 259 -27.88 -6.56 8.41
C GLU A 259 -29.26 -6.98 8.93
N GLU A 260 -29.69 -8.20 8.61
CA GLU A 260 -30.98 -8.72 9.10
C GLU A 260 -30.95 -8.92 10.62
N MET A 261 -29.82 -9.34 11.21
CA MET A 261 -29.69 -9.40 12.66
C MET A 261 -29.80 -8.01 13.31
N ILE A 262 -29.21 -6.97 12.70
CA ILE A 262 -29.31 -5.58 13.16
C ILE A 262 -30.76 -5.08 13.07
N ASP A 263 -31.48 -5.39 12.00
CA ASP A 263 -32.91 -5.13 11.90
C ASP A 263 -33.67 -5.83 13.04
N GLY A 264 -33.24 -7.05 13.42
CA GLY A 264 -33.77 -7.78 14.56
C GLY A 264 -33.53 -7.08 15.90
N ILE A 265 -32.36 -6.46 16.08
CA ILE A 265 -32.07 -5.60 17.25
C ILE A 265 -32.99 -4.37 17.23
N SER A 266 -33.15 -3.71 16.08
CA SER A 266 -34.05 -2.56 15.95
C SER A 266 -35.49 -2.93 16.30
N GLU A 267 -35.99 -4.07 15.82
CA GLU A 267 -37.33 -4.58 16.13
C GLU A 267 -37.49 -4.89 17.62
N ALA A 268 -36.53 -5.59 18.24
CA ALA A 268 -36.57 -5.86 19.68
C ALA A 268 -36.47 -4.58 20.53
N SER A 269 -35.73 -3.58 20.06
CA SER A 269 -35.54 -2.30 20.76
C SER A 269 -36.81 -1.44 20.79
N MET A 270 -37.82 -1.76 19.96
CA MET A 270 -39.13 -1.13 20.05
C MET A 270 -39.83 -1.42 21.38
N VAL A 271 -39.51 -2.54 22.04
CA VAL A 271 -39.98 -2.87 23.39
C VAL A 271 -39.14 -2.12 24.41
N SER A 272 -39.55 -0.88 24.69
CA SER A 272 -38.77 0.07 25.51
C SER A 272 -39.00 -0.07 27.02
N TYR A 273 -40.14 -0.62 27.46
CA TYR A 273 -40.51 -0.82 28.86
C TYR A 273 -41.63 -1.88 28.96
N GLY A 274 -42.04 -2.24 30.18
CA GLY A 274 -43.13 -3.19 30.42
C GLY A 274 -42.68 -4.65 30.57
N ARG A 275 -43.62 -5.59 30.69
CA ARG A 275 -43.35 -7.00 31.01
C ARG A 275 -42.43 -7.75 30.04
N HIS A 276 -42.39 -7.32 28.78
CA HIS A 276 -41.57 -7.93 27.74
C HIS A 276 -40.20 -7.27 27.59
N TYR A 277 -39.91 -6.22 28.36
CA TYR A 277 -38.64 -5.50 28.29
C TYR A 277 -37.44 -6.41 28.57
N ASP A 278 -37.45 -7.17 29.67
CA ASP A 278 -36.35 -8.07 30.02
C ASP A 278 -36.13 -9.15 28.95
N GLU A 279 -37.22 -9.62 28.34
CA GLU A 279 -37.16 -10.56 27.23
C GLU A 279 -36.52 -9.93 25.99
N ALA A 280 -36.91 -8.69 25.65
CA ALA A 280 -36.33 -7.92 24.56
C ALA A 280 -34.84 -7.69 24.76
N GLN A 281 -34.42 -7.27 25.95
CA GLN A 281 -33.00 -7.02 26.25
C GLN A 281 -32.16 -8.30 26.17
N LYS A 282 -32.68 -9.43 26.66
CA LYS A 282 -32.03 -10.74 26.51
C LYS A 282 -31.91 -11.14 25.04
N LEU A 283 -32.97 -10.93 24.25
CA LEU A 283 -32.95 -11.22 22.82
C LEU A 283 -31.91 -10.34 22.10
N ILE A 284 -31.85 -9.04 22.38
CA ILE A 284 -30.84 -8.13 21.82
C ILE A 284 -29.42 -8.59 22.17
N ALA A 285 -29.17 -8.99 23.42
CA ALA A 285 -27.87 -9.51 23.83
C ALA A 285 -27.47 -10.77 23.06
N VAL A 286 -28.41 -11.70 22.87
CA VAL A 286 -28.18 -12.92 22.08
C VAL A 286 -27.91 -12.59 20.62
N ILE A 287 -28.68 -11.69 20.01
CA ILE A 287 -28.48 -11.28 18.62
C ILE A 287 -27.10 -10.66 18.46
N ARG A 288 -26.71 -9.75 19.35
CA ARG A 288 -25.38 -9.13 19.34
C ARG A 288 -24.28 -10.19 19.40
N GLN A 289 -24.33 -11.11 20.36
CA GLN A 289 -23.35 -12.19 20.45
C GLN A 289 -23.28 -13.02 19.15
N ASN A 290 -24.40 -13.28 18.49
CA ASN A 290 -24.41 -13.99 17.21
C ASN A 290 -23.75 -13.15 16.09
N ILE A 291 -23.99 -11.84 16.05
CA ILE A 291 -23.28 -10.92 15.14
C ILE A 291 -21.77 -10.99 15.42
N GLU A 292 -21.35 -10.99 16.68
CA GLU A 292 -19.94 -11.12 17.06
C GLU A 292 -19.33 -12.40 16.52
N ILE A 293 -20.02 -13.54 16.66
CA ILE A 293 -19.54 -14.83 16.15
C ILE A 293 -19.42 -14.80 14.63
N VAL A 294 -20.41 -14.25 13.92
CA VAL A 294 -20.38 -14.17 12.45
C VAL A 294 -19.23 -13.28 11.98
N ASP A 295 -19.06 -12.11 12.60
CA ASP A 295 -17.98 -11.18 12.27
C ASP A 295 -16.60 -11.75 12.64
N ASP A 296 -16.45 -12.36 13.82
CA ASP A 296 -15.20 -13.00 14.24
C ASP A 296 -14.79 -14.11 13.26
N ARG A 297 -15.74 -14.95 12.82
CA ARG A 297 -15.47 -15.99 11.82
C ARG A 297 -15.01 -15.37 10.50
N SER A 298 -15.71 -14.34 10.02
CA SER A 298 -15.31 -13.64 8.80
C SER A 298 -13.91 -13.04 8.93
N SER A 299 -13.59 -12.45 10.08
CA SER A 299 -12.29 -11.86 10.38
C SER A 299 -11.19 -12.93 10.32
N LEU A 300 -11.41 -14.08 10.97
CA LEU A 300 -10.44 -15.18 10.96
C LEU A 300 -10.24 -15.79 9.59
N GLU A 301 -11.30 -16.00 8.82
CA GLU A 301 -11.18 -16.52 7.46
C GLU A 301 -10.46 -15.54 6.54
N GLN A 302 -10.76 -14.24 6.67
CA GLN A 302 -10.05 -13.20 5.93
C GLN A 302 -8.56 -13.14 6.34
N ALA A 303 -8.27 -13.22 7.63
CA ALA A 303 -6.91 -13.25 8.16
C ALA A 303 -6.14 -14.48 7.64
N LYS A 304 -6.74 -15.68 7.68
CA LYS A 304 -6.14 -16.91 7.14
C LYS A 304 -5.84 -16.77 5.64
N LYS A 305 -6.74 -16.15 4.88
CA LYS A 305 -6.53 -15.90 3.44
C LYS A 305 -5.40 -14.90 3.17
N LEU A 306 -5.25 -13.88 4.00
CA LEU A 306 -4.11 -12.96 3.90
C LEU A 306 -2.81 -13.70 4.22
N ALA A 307 -2.77 -14.45 5.32
CA ALA A 307 -1.59 -15.19 5.75
C ALA A 307 -1.13 -16.28 4.76
N SER A 308 -2.03 -16.79 3.91
CA SER A 308 -1.70 -17.78 2.89
C SER A 308 -0.90 -17.22 1.71
N ARG A 309 -0.80 -15.89 1.55
CA ARG A 309 0.02 -15.25 0.51
C ARG A 309 1.53 -15.38 0.77
N ASP A 310 1.91 -15.72 2.00
CA ASP A 310 3.29 -16.06 2.41
C ASP A 310 4.33 -14.92 2.32
N ASP A 311 3.91 -13.68 2.08
CA ASP A 311 4.75 -12.49 2.14
C ASP A 311 4.59 -11.72 3.46
N LEU A 312 5.61 -10.94 3.82
CA LEU A 312 5.66 -10.19 5.08
C LEU A 312 4.46 -9.26 5.26
N ILE A 313 4.06 -8.53 4.21
CA ILE A 313 2.97 -7.54 4.27
C ILE A 313 1.65 -8.27 4.52
N SER A 314 1.35 -9.31 3.76
CA SER A 314 0.10 -10.06 3.90
C SER A 314 0.00 -10.80 5.23
N VAL A 315 1.10 -11.34 5.76
CA VAL A 315 1.11 -11.97 7.09
C VAL A 315 0.88 -10.92 8.18
N GLN A 316 1.47 -9.73 8.07
CA GLN A 316 1.20 -8.63 9.01
C GLN A 316 -0.26 -8.16 8.94
N MET A 317 -0.83 -8.06 7.74
CA MET A 317 -2.25 -7.75 7.57
C MET A 317 -3.16 -8.82 8.19
N ALA A 318 -2.79 -10.10 8.08
CA ALA A 318 -3.52 -11.19 8.73
C ALA A 318 -3.54 -11.05 10.25
N ILE A 319 -2.40 -10.68 10.85
CA ILE A 319 -2.31 -10.42 12.29
C ILE A 319 -3.22 -9.26 12.67
N ASN A 320 -3.18 -8.16 11.92
CA ASN A 320 -4.03 -6.98 12.17
C ASN A 320 -5.52 -7.35 12.07
N GLU A 321 -5.91 -8.13 11.05
CA GLU A 321 -7.28 -8.58 10.87
C GLU A 321 -7.77 -9.49 12.01
N ALA A 322 -6.95 -10.46 12.44
CA ALA A 322 -7.33 -11.33 13.57
C ALA A 322 -7.33 -10.58 14.91
N SER A 323 -6.57 -9.50 15.04
CA SER A 323 -6.51 -8.68 16.25
C SER A 323 -7.80 -7.87 16.49
N LEU A 324 -8.69 -7.77 15.49
CA LEU A 324 -10.05 -7.24 15.66
C LEU A 324 -10.90 -8.05 16.64
N ILE A 325 -10.50 -9.30 16.91
CA ILE A 325 -11.16 -10.17 17.86
C ILE A 325 -10.49 -9.93 19.22
N THR A 326 -11.09 -9.04 20.00
CA THR A 326 -10.57 -8.57 21.29
C THR A 326 -10.88 -9.53 22.44
N LYS A 327 -10.26 -9.28 23.60
CA LYS A 327 -10.47 -10.06 24.82
C LYS A 327 -11.91 -9.91 25.31
N GLY A 328 -12.70 -10.96 25.19
CA GLY A 328 -14.13 -10.96 25.53
C GLY A 328 -15.01 -11.47 24.39
N ARG A 329 -14.48 -11.43 23.17
CA ARG A 329 -15.15 -11.95 21.97
C ARG A 329 -15.17 -13.48 21.94
N PRO A 330 -16.22 -14.10 21.38
CA PRO A 330 -16.39 -15.55 21.35
C PRO A 330 -15.19 -16.32 20.76
N LEU A 331 -14.53 -15.80 19.72
CA LEU A 331 -13.41 -16.50 19.07
C LEU A 331 -12.02 -15.98 19.45
N TYR A 332 -11.91 -15.21 20.53
CA TYR A 332 -10.63 -14.61 20.98
C TYR A 332 -9.49 -15.63 21.12
N LYS A 333 -9.78 -16.79 21.72
CA LYS A 333 -8.77 -17.83 21.94
C LYS A 333 -8.23 -18.36 20.61
N GLU A 334 -9.11 -18.67 19.67
CA GLU A 334 -8.71 -19.16 18.34
C GLU A 334 -7.90 -18.09 17.59
N ALA A 335 -8.34 -16.83 17.66
CA ALA A 335 -7.63 -15.71 17.03
C ALA A 335 -6.20 -15.55 17.56
N ASN A 336 -6.02 -15.56 18.87
CA ASN A 336 -4.71 -15.46 19.49
C ASN A 336 -3.78 -16.63 19.15
N GLU A 337 -4.32 -17.85 19.03
CA GLU A 337 -3.55 -19.00 18.60
C GLU A 337 -3.04 -18.83 17.15
N GLN A 338 -3.84 -18.23 16.26
CA GLN A 338 -3.40 -17.91 14.89
C GLN A 338 -2.38 -16.77 14.86
N ILE A 339 -2.64 -15.70 15.60
CA ILE A 339 -1.72 -14.55 15.72
C ILE A 339 -0.34 -15.01 16.20
N ALA A 340 -0.28 -15.87 17.22
CA ALA A 340 0.99 -16.42 17.71
C ALA A 340 1.77 -17.16 16.62
N LYS A 341 1.09 -17.96 15.78
CA LYS A 341 1.72 -18.68 14.65
C LYS A 341 2.24 -17.70 13.59
N TRP A 342 1.45 -16.68 13.26
CA TRP A 342 1.85 -15.69 12.25
C TRP A 342 2.96 -14.77 12.73
N ASN A 343 3.00 -14.39 14.01
CA ASN A 343 4.13 -13.66 14.59
C ASN A 343 5.43 -14.45 14.46
N ALA A 344 5.40 -15.76 14.73
CA ALA A 344 6.57 -16.62 14.51
C ALA A 344 6.97 -16.72 13.03
N LYS A 345 6.00 -16.60 12.11
CA LYS A 345 6.24 -16.57 10.66
C LYS A 345 6.86 -15.24 10.20
N VAL A 346 6.39 -14.11 10.71
CA VAL A 346 6.97 -12.78 10.46
C VAL A 346 8.44 -12.77 10.82
N LEU A 347 8.81 -13.27 12.00
CA LEU A 347 10.21 -13.35 12.43
C LEU A 347 11.09 -14.16 11.47
N LYS A 348 10.54 -15.22 10.86
CA LYS A 348 11.27 -16.03 9.88
C LYS A 348 11.46 -15.28 8.55
N LEU A 349 10.40 -14.64 8.04
CA LEU A 349 10.42 -13.89 6.79
C LEU A 349 11.37 -12.68 6.88
N GLN A 350 11.39 -11.99 8.02
CA GLN A 350 12.31 -10.87 8.27
C GLN A 350 13.79 -11.31 8.25
N ASN A 351 14.09 -12.50 8.77
CA ASN A 351 15.44 -13.03 8.81
C ASN A 351 15.89 -13.63 7.48
N SER A 352 14.97 -13.93 6.55
CA SER A 352 15.32 -14.44 5.20
C SER A 352 15.56 -13.33 4.17
N ASP A 353 15.10 -12.11 4.45
CA ASP A 353 15.30 -10.94 3.59
C ASP A 353 16.59 -10.16 3.94
N GLN A 354 17.32 -10.58 4.98
CA GLN A 354 18.67 -10.12 5.34
C GLN A 354 19.73 -11.09 4.79
#